data_AF-A0AAV3T7K3-F1
#
_entry.id   AF-A0AAV3T7K3-F1
#
_cell.length_a   1.000
_cell.length_b   1.000
_cell.length_c   1.000
_cell.angle_alpha   90.00
_cell.angle_beta   90.00
_cell.angle_gamma   90.00
#
_symmetry.space_group_name_H-M   'P 1'
#
loop_
_entity.id
_entity.type
_entity.pdbx_description
1 polymer ?
#
loop_
_entity_poly.entity_id
_entity_poly.type
_entity_poly.pdbx_seq_one_letter_code
_entity_poly.pdbx_strand_id
1 'polypeptide(L)' 'MKPVQPPVPEENDEELRDALVRIDRLERRVAKLERRVAATTPDGWECTVCGRGWVTARGGVLACNRCSYRRHL' A
#
# COMPACT_ATOMS: atom_id res chain seq x y z
N MET A 1 -19.27 -49.78 -16.92
CA MET A 1 -18.44 -48.61 -16.59
C MET A 1 -18.34 -48.53 -15.07
N LYS A 2 -17.13 -48.53 -14.49
CA LYS A 2 -16.98 -48.33 -13.03
C LYS A 2 -17.22 -46.84 -12.72
N PRO A 3 -17.95 -46.49 -11.64
CA PRO A 3 -18.10 -45.10 -11.25
C PRO A 3 -16.75 -44.56 -10.80
N VAL A 4 -16.29 -43.48 -11.43
CA VAL A 4 -15.15 -42.71 -10.95
C VAL A 4 -15.67 -41.93 -9.74
N GLN A 5 -15.32 -42.38 -8.53
CA GLN A 5 -15.57 -41.60 -7.32
C GLN A 5 -14.75 -40.31 -7.41
N PRO A 6 -15.34 -39.13 -7.18
CA PRO A 6 -14.58 -37.89 -7.07
C PRO A 6 -13.60 -38.00 -5.89
N PRO A 7 -12.42 -37.36 -5.97
CA PRO A 7 -11.47 -37.35 -4.87
C PRO A 7 -12.15 -36.82 -3.59
N VAL A 8 -11.83 -37.49 -2.48
CA VAL A 8 -12.44 -37.31 -1.15
C VAL A 8 -12.17 -35.88 -0.64
N PRO A 9 -13.08 -35.23 0.12
CA PRO A 9 -13.01 -33.81 0.47
C PRO A 9 -11.77 -33.34 1.26
N GLU A 10 -11.01 -34.25 1.85
CA GLU A 10 -9.91 -33.90 2.77
C GLU A 10 -8.72 -33.21 2.09
N GLU A 11 -8.42 -33.55 0.83
CA GLU A 11 -7.38 -32.88 0.03
C GLU A 11 -7.74 -31.41 -0.26
N ASN A 12 -9.03 -31.13 -0.53
CA ASN A 12 -9.52 -29.77 -0.72
C ASN A 12 -9.43 -28.93 0.56
N ASP A 13 -9.57 -29.55 1.74
CA ASP A 13 -9.52 -28.84 3.01
C ASP A 13 -8.09 -28.47 3.43
N GLU A 14 -7.09 -29.26 3.03
CA GLU A 14 -5.67 -28.95 3.27
C GLU A 14 -5.18 -27.86 2.31
N GLU A 15 -5.49 -27.97 1.02
CA GLU A 15 -5.20 -26.91 0.04
C GLU A 15 -5.87 -25.58 0.40
N LEU A 16 -7.13 -25.64 0.88
CA LEU A 16 -7.85 -24.47 1.34
C LEU A 16 -7.19 -23.85 2.58
N ARG A 17 -6.77 -24.66 3.55
CA ARG A 17 -6.05 -24.18 4.75
C ARG A 17 -4.74 -23.50 4.36
N ASP A 18 -3.96 -24.11 3.47
CA ASP A 18 -2.70 -23.53 2.98
C ASP A 18 -2.92 -22.23 2.20
N ALA A 19 -3.97 -22.17 1.37
CA ALA A 19 -4.35 -20.96 0.67
C ALA A 19 -4.72 -19.83 1.65
N LEU A 20 -5.49 -20.13 2.70
CA LEU A 20 -5.86 -19.15 3.72
C LEU A 20 -4.65 -18.63 4.50
N VAL A 21 -3.71 -19.51 4.88
CA VAL A 21 -2.45 -19.11 5.52
C VAL A 21 -1.63 -18.20 4.60
N ARG A 22 -1.59 -18.50 3.31
CA ARG A 22 -0.88 -17.69 2.32
C ARG A 22 -1.53 -16.31 2.15
N ILE A 23 -2.86 -16.23 2.15
CA ILE A 23 -3.61 -14.98 2.08
C ILE A 23 -3.30 -14.09 3.30
N ASP A 24 -3.43 -14.61 4.53
CA ASP A 24 -3.11 -13.83 5.75
C ASP A 24 -1.66 -13.30 5.71
N ARG A 25 -0.71 -14.12 5.25
CA ARG A 25 0.68 -13.67 5.09
C ARG A 25 0.83 -12.55 4.07
N LEU A 26 0.08 -12.60 2.96
CA LEU A 26 0.10 -11.55 1.94
C LEU A 26 -0.55 -10.27 2.45
N GLU A 27 -1.69 -10.35 3.14
CA GLU A 27 -2.37 -9.21 3.75
C GLU A 27 -1.46 -8.47 4.73
N ARG A 28 -0.76 -9.20 5.61
CA ARG A 28 0.21 -8.60 6.54
C ARG A 28 1.36 -7.90 5.83
N ARG A 29 1.82 -8.44 4.69
CA ARG A 29 2.87 -7.81 3.87
C ARG A 29 2.36 -6.53 3.19
N VAL A 30 1.15 -6.55 2.66
CA VAL A 30 0.49 -5.37 2.08
C VAL A 30 0.36 -4.27 3.13
N ALA A 31 -0.20 -4.58 4.30
CA ALA A 31 -0.34 -3.60 5.40
C ALA A 31 1.01 -3.03 5.88
N LYS A 32 2.10 -3.80 5.79
CA LYS A 32 3.46 -3.29 6.08
C LYS A 32 3.96 -2.35 4.98
N LEU A 33 3.69 -2.66 3.71
CA LEU A 33 4.06 -1.82 2.58
C LEU A 33 3.28 -0.51 2.58
N GLU A 34 1.97 -0.55 2.82
CA GLU A 34 1.12 0.64 2.94
C GLU A 34 1.62 1.58 4.03
N ARG A 35 1.96 1.04 5.21
CA ARG A 35 2.57 1.84 6.29
C ARG A 35 3.90 2.46 5.90
N ARG A 36 4.74 1.75 5.14
CA ARG A 36 6.01 2.31 4.64
C ARG A 36 5.77 3.41 3.63
N VAL A 37 4.84 3.21 2.69
CA VAL A 37 4.46 4.22 1.70
C VAL A 37 3.95 5.46 2.41
N ALA A 38 2.96 5.32 3.29
CA ALA A 38 2.43 6.43 4.09
C ALA A 38 3.53 7.17 4.89
N ALA A 39 4.52 6.45 5.43
CA ALA A 39 5.63 7.08 6.15
C ALA A 39 6.63 7.82 5.23
N THR A 40 6.72 7.44 3.96
CA THR A 40 7.67 8.02 2.97
C THR A 40 7.03 8.98 1.99
N THR A 41 5.71 8.98 1.86
CA THR A 41 4.96 9.91 1.04
C THR A 41 4.67 11.14 1.89
N PRO A 42 5.35 12.27 1.65
CA PRO A 42 5.07 13.48 2.42
C PRO A 42 3.66 13.98 2.12
N ASP A 43 2.96 14.49 3.15
CA ASP A 43 1.67 15.16 3.01
C ASP A 43 1.81 16.43 2.16
N GLY A 44 1.72 16.29 0.84
CA GLY A 44 1.97 17.38 -0.08
C GLY A 44 2.04 16.96 -1.54
N TRP A 45 2.31 17.93 -2.41
CA TRP A 45 2.50 17.72 -3.84
C TRP A 45 3.92 18.10 -4.25
N GLU A 46 4.38 17.57 -5.37
CA GLU A 46 5.69 17.94 -5.90
C GLU A 46 5.76 19.45 -6.19
N CYS A 47 6.86 20.07 -5.79
CA CYS A 47 7.09 21.48 -6.03
C CYS A 47 7.39 21.73 -7.52
N THR A 48 6.47 22.38 -8.22
CA THR A 48 6.62 22.74 -9.63
C THR A 48 7.74 23.75 -9.91
N VAL A 49 8.22 24.46 -8.88
CA VAL A 49 9.33 25.42 -9.02
C VAL A 49 10.69 24.73 -9.06
N CYS A 50 10.94 23.77 -8.17
CA CYS A 50 12.24 23.12 -8.07
C CYS A 50 12.29 21.67 -8.54
N GLY A 51 11.14 21.01 -8.74
CA GLY A 51 11.01 19.61 -9.18
C GLY A 51 11.72 18.58 -8.28
N ARG A 52 12.05 18.96 -7.04
CA ARG A 52 12.92 18.17 -6.14
C ARG A 52 12.45 18.15 -4.69
N GLY A 53 11.42 18.93 -4.39
CA GLY A 53 10.88 19.12 -3.04
C GLY A 53 9.37 18.95 -3.05
N TRP A 54 8.80 18.96 -1.86
CA TRP A 54 7.36 18.78 -1.64
C TRP A 54 6.77 20.06 -1.06
N VAL A 55 5.60 20.43 -1.53
CA VAL A 55 4.82 21.57 -1.07
C VAL A 55 3.72 21.06 -0.17
N THR A 56 3.66 21.63 1.03
CA THR A 56 2.62 21.30 2.02
C THR A 56 1.83 22.56 2.39
N ALA A 57 0.56 22.39 2.77
CA ALA A 57 -0.30 23.47 3.24
C ALA A 57 -0.35 23.46 4.76
N ARG A 58 0.17 24.51 5.42
CA ARG A 58 0.04 24.69 6.87
C ARG A 58 -0.26 26.16 7.19
N GLY A 59 -1.30 26.40 8.00
CA GLY A 59 -1.65 27.74 8.46
C GLY A 59 -1.93 28.74 7.33
N GLY A 60 -2.58 28.31 6.25
CA GLY A 60 -2.88 29.17 5.09
C GLY A 60 -1.68 29.49 4.19
N VAL A 61 -0.56 28.77 4.35
CA VAL A 61 0.63 28.95 3.51
C VAL A 61 1.00 27.63 2.84
N LEU A 62 1.19 27.68 1.53
CA LEU A 62 1.86 26.66 0.74
C LEU A 62 3.35 26.89 0.80
N ALA A 63 4.14 25.92 1.26
CA ALA A 63 5.59 26.05 1.36
C ALA A 63 6.31 24.82 0.84
N CYS A 64 7.36 25.02 0.02
CA CYS A 64 8.26 23.94 -0.38
C CYS A 64 9.28 23.63 0.73
N ASN A 65 9.53 22.35 0.98
CA ASN A 65 10.54 21.92 1.95
C ASN A 65 12.00 22.02 1.46
N ARG A 66 12.25 22.42 0.21
CA ARG A 66 13.59 22.39 -0.41
C ARG A 66 14.04 23.69 -1.08
N CYS A 67 13.11 24.52 -1.52
CA CYS A 67 13.41 25.83 -2.11
C CYS A 67 12.61 26.93 -1.43
N SER A 68 12.88 28.18 -1.78
CA SER A 68 12.23 29.36 -1.17
C SER A 68 10.78 29.59 -1.64
N TYR A 69 10.18 28.68 -2.41
CA TYR A 69 8.79 28.82 -2.86
C TYR A 69 7.83 28.85 -1.67
N ARG A 70 7.04 29.94 -1.60
CA ARG A 70 5.94 30.13 -0.65
C ARG A 70 4.79 30.89 -1.30
N ARG A 71 3.56 30.50 -0.98
CA ARG A 71 2.33 31.17 -1.45
C ARG A 71 1.27 31.16 -0.36
N HIS A 72 0.67 32.31 -0.07
CA HIS A 72 -0.49 32.38 0.82
C HIS A 72 -1.76 31.91 0.07
N LEU A 73 -2.59 31.13 0.76
CA LEU A 73 -3.90 30.65 0.30
C LEU A 73 -4.97 31.71 0.53
#